data_AF-A0A2P8MEF8-F1
#
_entry.id   AF-A0A2P8MEF8-F1
#
_cell.length_a   1.000
_cell.length_b   1.000
_cell.length_c   1.000
_cell.angle_alpha   90.00
_cell.angle_beta   90.00
_cell.angle_gamma   90.00
#
_symmetry.space_group_name_H-M   'P 1'
#
loop_
_entity.id
_entity.type
_entity.pdbx_description
1 polymer ?
#
loop_
_entity_poly.entity_id
_entity_poly.type
_entity_poly.pdbx_seq_one_letter_code
_entity_poly.pdbx_strand_id
1 'polypeptide(L)' 'MKQDEYMKKVNQLGINLERLNIVVGRKTNIPNSIGCYFEDENWILYGVDERQNFSIVENGNEDRIFKFLYMITMGKVAK' A
#
# COMPACT_ATOMS: atom_id res chain seq x y z
N MET A 1 -7.79 3.98 -8.98
CA MET A 1 -7.89 2.64 -9.57
C MET A 1 -8.45 1.72 -8.50
N LYS A 2 -9.11 0.64 -8.88
CA LYS A 2 -9.66 -0.34 -7.92
C LYS A 2 -8.57 -1.28 -7.39
N GLN A 3 -8.84 -1.93 -6.26
CA GLN A 3 -7.93 -2.93 -5.67
C GLN A 3 -7.60 -4.03 -6.68
N ASP A 4 -8.60 -4.56 -7.37
CA ASP A 4 -8.41 -5.64 -8.35
C ASP A 4 -7.55 -5.19 -9.53
N GLU A 5 -7.73 -3.95 -9.99
CA GLU A 5 -6.88 -3.37 -11.04
C GLU A 5 -5.43 -3.24 -10.58
N TYR A 6 -5.22 -2.86 -9.31
CA TYR A 6 -3.89 -2.76 -8.72
C TYR A 6 -3.22 -4.12 -8.65
N MET A 7 -3.90 -5.13 -8.10
CA MET A 7 -3.38 -6.49 -7.99
C MET A 7 -3.09 -7.08 -9.36
N LYS A 8 -3.96 -6.83 -10.35
CA LYS A 8 -3.73 -7.26 -11.74
C LYS A 8 -2.46 -6.65 -12.32
N LYS A 9 -2.23 -5.33 -12.14
CA LYS A 9 -1.00 -4.68 -12.63
C LYS A 9 0.25 -5.18 -11.93
N VAL A 10 0.22 -5.35 -10.61
CA VAL A 10 1.31 -5.91 -9.81
C VAL A 10 1.71 -7.29 -10.35
N ASN A 11 0.72 -8.16 -10.55
CA ASN A 11 0.94 -9.51 -11.08
C ASN A 11 1.46 -9.49 -12.53
N GLN A 12 0.91 -8.65 -13.40
CA GLN A 12 1.36 -8.51 -14.79
C GLN A 12 2.81 -8.02 -14.90
N LEU A 13 3.25 -7.18 -13.98
CA LEU A 13 4.61 -6.65 -13.93
C LEU A 13 5.58 -7.56 -13.16
N GLY A 14 5.11 -8.67 -12.60
CA GLY A 14 5.93 -9.58 -11.79
C GLY A 14 6.44 -8.94 -10.48
N ILE A 15 5.74 -7.92 -9.97
CA ILE A 15 6.16 -7.20 -8.76
C ILE A 15 5.83 -8.05 -7.53
N ASN A 16 6.85 -8.33 -6.71
CA ASN A 16 6.66 -8.98 -5.42
C ASN A 16 6.47 -7.91 -4.32
N LEU A 17 5.24 -7.73 -3.86
CA LEU A 17 4.89 -6.74 -2.83
C LEU A 17 5.56 -7.02 -1.48
N GLU A 18 5.76 -8.29 -1.12
CA GLU A 18 6.42 -8.67 0.13
C GLU A 18 7.88 -8.19 0.14
N ARG A 19 8.59 -8.34 -0.99
CA ARG A 19 9.96 -7.81 -1.15
C ARG A 19 10.03 -6.29 -1.06
N LEU A 20 8.92 -5.60 -1.34
CA LEU A 20 8.81 -4.13 -1.24
C LEU A 20 8.30 -3.64 0.12
N ASN A 21 8.01 -4.57 1.04
CA ASN A 21 7.31 -4.32 2.31
C ASN A 21 5.98 -3.58 2.10
N ILE A 22 5.21 -3.98 1.09
CA ILE A 22 3.88 -3.45 0.80
C ILE A 22 2.81 -4.45 1.27
N VAL A 23 1.87 -3.99 2.10
CA VAL A 23 0.79 -4.83 2.67
C VAL A 23 -0.59 -4.29 2.28
N VAL A 24 -1.46 -5.14 1.73
CA VAL A 24 -2.80 -4.75 1.29
C VAL A 24 -3.86 -5.48 2.11
N GLY A 25 -4.92 -4.76 2.52
CA GLY A 25 -6.10 -5.31 3.18
C GLY A 25 -5.95 -5.56 4.68
N ARG A 26 -4.82 -5.23 5.30
CA ARG A 26 -4.60 -5.39 6.74
C ARG A 26 -3.56 -4.42 7.30
N LYS A 27 -3.61 -4.22 8.61
CA LYS A 27 -2.55 -3.55 9.40
C LYS A 27 -1.35 -4.49 9.55
N THR A 28 -0.14 -3.93 9.61
CA THR A 28 1.12 -4.65 9.89
C THR A 28 1.99 -3.84 10.84
N ASN A 29 2.93 -4.50 11.52
CA ASN A 29 3.97 -3.88 12.36
C ASN A 29 5.38 -4.15 11.82
N ILE A 30 5.50 -4.68 10.59
CA ILE A 30 6.80 -4.89 9.94
C ILE A 30 7.48 -3.53 9.77
N PRO A 31 8.71 -3.32 10.29
CA PRO A 31 9.43 -2.07 10.11
C PRO A 31 9.64 -1.71 8.64
N ASN A 32 9.67 -0.42 8.32
CA ASN A 32 9.88 0.09 6.96
C ASN A 32 8.86 -0.44 5.94
N SER A 33 7.60 -0.62 6.37
CA SER A 33 6.52 -1.07 5.51
C SER A 33 5.52 0.04 5.20
N ILE A 34 4.81 -0.12 4.09
CA ILE A 34 3.68 0.70 3.69
C ILE A 34 2.51 -0.24 3.50
N GLY A 35 1.31 0.15 3.89
CA GLY A 35 0.15 -0.65 3.60
C GLY A 35 -1.14 0.12 3.50
N CYS A 36 -2.19 -0.57 3.12
CA CYS A 36 -3.54 -0.05 3.18
C CYS A 36 -4.54 -1.06 3.74
N TYR A 37 -5.60 -0.57 4.36
CA TYR A 37 -6.72 -1.37 4.86
C TYR A 37 -8.02 -0.58 4.75
N PHE A 38 -9.15 -1.27 4.86
CA PHE A 38 -10.48 -0.67 4.83
C PHE A 38 -11.06 -0.64 6.25
N GLU A 39 -11.49 0.54 6.70
CA GLU A 39 -12.07 0.78 8.03
C GLU A 39 -13.02 1.98 7.92
N ASP A 40 -14.18 1.91 8.58
CA ASP A 40 -15.18 2.98 8.60
C ASP A 40 -15.49 3.59 7.23
N GLU A 41 -15.84 2.72 6.26
CA GLU A 41 -16.20 3.05 4.87
C GLU A 41 -15.08 3.67 4.03
N ASN A 42 -13.87 3.78 4.59
CA ASN A 42 -12.72 4.41 3.95
C ASN A 42 -11.56 3.44 3.80
N TRP A 43 -10.82 3.61 2.71
CA TRP A 43 -9.49 3.07 2.60
C TRP A 43 -8.51 4.00 3.29
N ILE A 44 -7.59 3.41 4.07
CA ILE A 44 -6.57 4.12 4.83
C ILE A 44 -5.22 3.61 4.35
N LEU A 45 -4.38 4.53 3.86
CA LEU A 45 -2.97 4.28 3.56
C LEU A 45 -2.14 4.64 4.80
N TYR A 46 -1.21 3.77 5.18
CA TYR A 46 -0.36 3.95 6.34
C TYR A 46 1.09 3.58 6.05
N GLY A 47 1.99 4.10 6.87
CA GLY A 47 3.39 3.72 6.93
C GLY A 47 3.78 3.21 8.31
N VAL A 48 4.77 2.32 8.34
CA VAL A 48 5.44 1.87 9.56
C VAL A 48 6.92 2.19 9.41
N ASP A 49 7.43 3.05 10.29
CA ASP A 49 8.85 3.43 10.27
C ASP A 49 9.76 2.33 10.84
N GLU A 50 11.07 2.60 10.90
CA GLU A 50 12.07 1.68 11.45
C GLU A 50 11.84 1.33 12.93
N ARG A 51 11.19 2.22 13.69
CA ARG A 51 10.87 2.07 15.11
C ARG A 51 9.48 1.49 15.34
N GLN A 52 8.85 1.01 14.26
CA GLN A 52 7.49 0.47 14.25
C GLN A 52 6.40 1.50 14.61
N ASN A 53 6.69 2.80 14.47
CA ASN A 53 5.66 3.81 14.62
C ASN A 53 4.72 3.75 13.42
N PHE A 54 3.44 3.57 13.73
CA PHE A 54 2.37 3.57 12.74
C PHE A 54 1.89 5.01 12.50
N SER A 55 1.83 5.41 11.23
CA SER A 55 1.29 6.71 10.83
C SER A 55 0.34 6.58 9.65
N ILE A 56 -0.80 7.29 9.71
CA ILE A 56 -1.71 7.40 8.59
C ILE A 56 -1.11 8.41 7.60
N VAL A 57 -0.99 8.01 6.34
CA VAL A 57 -0.44 8.82 5.26
C VAL A 57 -1.57 9.51 4.49
N GLU A 58 -2.66 8.80 4.22
CA GLU A 58 -3.80 9.30 3.44
C GLU A 58 -5.05 8.47 3.77
N ASN A 59 -6.23 9.08 3.62
CA ASN A 59 -7.51 8.36 3.72
C ASN A 59 -8.48 8.75 2.59
N GLY A 60 -9.48 7.90 2.36
CA GLY A 60 -10.60 8.21 1.48
C GLY A 60 -11.05 7.02 0.65
N ASN A 61 -11.56 7.30 -0.55
CA ASN A 61 -12.09 6.25 -1.40
C ASN A 61 -10.98 5.34 -1.98
N GLU A 62 -11.40 4.15 -2.39
CA GLU A 62 -10.55 3.13 -2.98
C GLU A 62 -9.73 3.65 -4.16
N ASP A 63 -10.36 4.42 -5.06
CA ASP A 63 -9.73 4.91 -6.28
C ASP A 63 -8.49 5.76 -5.98
N ARG A 64 -8.61 6.66 -5.00
CA ARG A 64 -7.54 7.54 -4.53
C ARG A 64 -6.42 6.73 -3.86
N ILE A 65 -6.77 5.88 -2.90
CA ILE A 65 -5.76 5.17 -2.11
C ILE A 65 -4.94 4.21 -2.96
N PHE A 66 -5.57 3.43 -3.84
CA PHE A 66 -4.82 2.53 -4.70
C PHE A 66 -4.05 3.26 -5.81
N LYS A 67 -4.45 4.46 -6.23
CA LYS A 67 -3.61 5.32 -7.08
C LYS A 67 -2.33 5.74 -6.35
N PHE A 68 -2.43 6.19 -5.10
CA PHE A 68 -1.26 6.52 -4.27
C PHE A 68 -0.37 5.31 -4.03
N LEU A 69 -0.95 4.18 -3.64
CA LEU A 69 -0.22 2.94 -3.43
C LEU A 69 0.52 2.48 -4.69
N TYR A 70 -0.11 2.61 -5.87
CA TYR A 70 0.53 2.31 -7.15
C TYR A 70 1.73 3.23 -7.43
N MET A 71 1.61 4.55 -7.21
CA MET A 71 2.75 5.47 -7.37
C MET A 71 3.92 5.10 -6.45
N ILE A 72 3.64 4.76 -5.19
CA ILE A 72 4.65 4.30 -4.23
C ILE A 72 5.30 2.99 -4.70
N THR A 73 4.50 2.03 -5.16
CA THR A 73 4.97 0.74 -5.67
C THR A 73 5.95 0.95 -6.82
N MET A 74 5.57 1.78 -7.81
CA MET A 74 6.44 2.08 -8.95
C MET A 74 7.71 2.83 -8.56
N GLY A 75 7.62 3.76 -7.60
CA GLY A 75 8.79 4.46 -7.07
C GLY A 75 9.80 3.54 -6.35
N LYS A 76 9.33 2.45 -5.74
CA LYS A 76 10.19 1.42 -5.14
C LYS A 76 10.80 0.48 -6.18
N VAL A 77 10.09 0.16 -7.25
CA VAL A 77 10.59 -0.71 -8.34
C VAL A 77 11.66 -0.01 -9.18
N ALA A 78 11.60 1.32 -9.30
CA ALA A 78 12.57 2.11 -10.08
C ALA A 78 13.91 2.37 -9.35
N LYS A 79 14.05 1.94 -8.09
CA LYS A 79 15.28 2.06 -7.28
C LYS A 79 16.01 0.74 -7.23
#